data_AF-A0A2E0RSC8-F1
#
_entry.id   AF-A0A2E0RSC8-F1
#
_cell.length_a   1.000
_cell.length_b   1.000
_cell.length_c   1.000
_cell.angle_alpha   90.00
_cell.angle_beta   90.00
_cell.angle_gamma   90.00
#
_symmetry.space_group_name_H-M   'P 1'
#
loop_
_entity.id
_entity.type
_entity.pdbx_description
1 polymer ?
#
loop_
_entity_poly.entity_id
_entity_poly.type
_entity_poly.pdbx_seq_one_letter_code
_entity_poly.pdbx_strand_id
1 'polypeptide(L)'
;MPPATSARSRRCTSPRTIPCRTSWSNGSSRPGSRRSAATTDPATTDPAATERDADPARARRRCHAPVMRVVGIDLAASPATTGVVVLDDGAGSWAARAIAEEADDDLLVDVVRGAGAVGVDAPLGWPDAFVAAVAAHHRFEHWSGTTDRRPMTHRRTDVVTRDIVGRYPLSVSADLLGVVAMRAALLQQRWADEVWGRRAARDGSGPLSETYPAAAFAAWGIACRGYKARGRPEEARAVRGTIVRELARSTDEWLALDTIAELAVENDHVLDALVCALVALAVVTGATTTPSAGEAEVARREGWIHVPTSPLDRLRPPP
;
A
#
# COMPACT_ATOMS: atom_id res chain seq x y z
N MET A 1 -66.26 11.00 15.71
CA MET A 1 -66.07 12.32 16.35
C MET A 1 -65.17 12.12 17.57
N PRO A 2 -64.14 12.95 17.87
CA PRO A 2 -63.29 13.91 17.13
C PRO A 2 -61.78 13.48 17.22
N PRO A 3 -60.74 14.33 17.03
CA PRO A 3 -60.47 15.31 15.98
C PRO A 3 -59.14 15.06 15.20
N ALA A 4 -58.98 15.84 14.13
CA ALA A 4 -57.80 16.02 13.30
C ALA A 4 -56.73 16.96 13.92
N THR A 5 -55.48 16.88 13.44
CA THR A 5 -54.45 17.95 13.29
C THR A 5 -53.09 17.26 13.01
N SER A 6 -52.09 17.77 12.30
CA SER A 6 -51.88 18.96 11.47
C SER A 6 -50.56 18.71 10.72
N ALA A 7 -50.55 18.78 9.39
CA ALA A 7 -49.33 18.77 8.59
C ALA A 7 -48.58 20.10 8.74
N ARG A 8 -47.30 20.06 9.13
CA ARG A 8 -46.41 21.24 9.10
C ARG A 8 -45.48 21.16 7.89
N SER A 9 -45.73 22.04 6.93
CA SER A 9 -44.80 22.37 5.85
C SER A 9 -43.55 23.05 6.42
N ARG A 10 -42.37 22.56 6.03
CA ARG A 10 -41.12 23.31 6.20
C ARG A 10 -40.76 23.93 4.85
N ARG A 11 -40.71 25.26 4.86
CA ARG A 11 -40.35 26.12 3.72
C ARG A 11 -38.89 25.88 3.33
N CYS A 12 -38.68 25.74 2.03
CA CYS A 12 -37.37 25.83 1.38
C CYS A 12 -36.82 27.26 1.51
N THR A 13 -35.59 27.39 1.97
CA THR A 13 -34.80 28.63 1.88
C THR A 13 -33.75 28.47 0.80
N SER A 14 -33.81 29.36 -0.20
CA SER A 14 -32.85 29.49 -1.32
C SER A 14 -31.39 29.63 -0.88
N PRO A 15 -30.43 29.09 -1.64
CA PRO A 15 -29.01 29.41 -1.49
C PRO A 15 -28.64 30.70 -2.21
N ARG A 16 -27.77 31.49 -1.57
CA ARG A 16 -27.16 32.72 -2.08
C ARG A 16 -26.10 32.40 -3.13
N THR A 17 -26.18 33.12 -4.24
CA THR A 17 -25.23 33.15 -5.37
C THR A 17 -23.90 33.78 -4.96
N ILE A 18 -22.77 33.14 -5.29
CA ILE A 18 -21.42 33.72 -5.24
C ILE A 18 -20.89 33.78 -6.68
N PRO A 19 -20.41 34.93 -7.19
CA PRO A 19 -20.01 35.06 -8.57
C PRO A 19 -18.60 34.54 -8.83
N CYS A 20 -18.49 33.82 -9.94
CA CYS A 20 -17.28 33.39 -10.62
C CYS A 20 -16.47 34.60 -11.11
N ARG A 21 -15.16 34.62 -10.83
CA ARG A 21 -14.19 35.46 -11.56
C ARG A 21 -13.11 34.58 -12.16
N THR A 22 -13.16 34.52 -13.48
CA THR A 22 -12.12 34.08 -14.40
C THR A 22 -11.00 35.11 -14.47
N SER A 23 -9.76 34.67 -14.47
CA SER A 23 -8.69 35.34 -15.20
C SER A 23 -7.65 34.31 -15.64
N TRP A 24 -7.72 33.97 -16.92
CA TRP A 24 -6.67 33.29 -17.66
C TRP A 24 -5.54 34.29 -17.95
N SER A 25 -4.30 33.87 -17.81
CA SER A 25 -3.13 34.61 -18.29
C SER A 25 -2.15 33.60 -18.88
N ASN A 26 -2.05 33.61 -20.20
CA ASN A 26 -1.10 32.84 -20.98
C ASN A 26 0.33 33.35 -20.74
N GLY A 27 1.22 32.46 -20.33
CA GLY A 27 2.66 32.69 -20.27
C GLY A 27 3.39 31.67 -21.13
N SER A 28 3.52 31.94 -22.42
CA SER A 28 4.35 31.19 -23.36
C SER A 28 5.81 31.63 -23.24
N SER A 29 6.74 30.70 -23.00
CA SER A 29 8.17 30.91 -23.29
C SER A 29 8.86 29.56 -23.53
N ARG A 30 9.27 29.34 -24.78
CA ARG A 30 10.16 28.25 -25.24
C ARG A 30 11.60 28.53 -24.79
N PRO A 31 12.41 27.52 -24.41
CA PRO A 31 13.86 27.61 -24.51
C PRO A 31 14.36 26.88 -25.76
N GLY A 32 15.19 27.57 -26.54
CA GLY A 32 15.91 27.03 -27.67
C GLY A 32 17.04 26.09 -27.25
N SER A 33 17.12 24.96 -27.95
CA SER A 33 18.20 23.98 -27.89
C SER A 33 19.46 24.49 -28.58
N ARG A 34 20.65 24.25 -28.00
CA ARG A 34 21.88 23.96 -28.76
C ARG A 34 22.67 22.85 -28.08
N ARG A 35 22.82 21.74 -28.80
CA ARG A 35 23.82 20.67 -28.60
C ARG A 35 25.05 20.98 -29.45
N SER A 36 26.22 20.55 -28.97
CA SER A 36 27.35 19.96 -29.73
C SER A 36 28.25 19.29 -28.67
N ALA A 37 28.39 17.95 -28.60
CA ALA A 37 29.25 17.05 -29.40
C ALA A 37 30.75 17.41 -29.23
N ALA A 38 31.56 16.70 -28.43
CA ALA A 38 32.09 15.32 -28.53
C ALA A 38 33.30 15.18 -29.48
N THR A 39 34.47 14.82 -28.93
CA THR A 39 35.64 14.17 -29.59
C THR A 39 36.60 13.67 -28.48
N THR A 40 36.61 12.40 -28.05
CA THR A 40 37.45 11.23 -28.47
C THR A 40 38.97 11.44 -28.56
N ASP A 41 39.72 10.86 -27.60
CA ASP A 41 40.89 9.91 -27.63
C ASP A 41 41.94 9.96 -28.78
N PRO A 42 43.19 9.40 -28.67
CA PRO A 42 43.64 8.29 -27.79
C PRO A 42 45.11 8.30 -27.24
N ALA A 43 45.35 7.34 -26.32
CA ALA A 43 46.51 6.44 -26.12
C ALA A 43 47.99 6.90 -26.20
N THR A 44 48.77 6.51 -25.18
CA THR A 44 50.18 6.10 -25.32
C THR A 44 50.56 5.08 -24.24
N THR A 45 51.35 4.08 -24.61
CA THR A 45 51.70 2.84 -23.89
C THR A 45 53.14 2.89 -23.33
N ASP A 46 53.32 2.27 -22.14
CA ASP A 46 54.51 1.54 -21.58
C ASP A 46 55.84 2.27 -21.25
N PRO A 47 56.76 1.71 -20.40
CA PRO A 47 56.68 0.55 -19.50
C PRO A 47 57.32 0.71 -18.07
N ALA A 48 57.05 -0.28 -17.22
CA ALA A 48 57.84 -0.89 -16.11
C ALA A 48 58.76 -0.04 -15.18
N ALA A 49 58.45 -0.08 -13.87
CA ALA A 49 59.43 0.00 -12.79
C ALA A 49 59.01 -0.82 -11.54
N THR A 50 59.98 -1.62 -11.11
CA THR A 50 60.22 -2.39 -9.87
C THR A 50 59.52 -2.03 -8.54
N GLU A 51 59.02 -3.09 -7.90
CA GLU A 51 59.13 -3.50 -6.48
C GLU A 51 58.96 -2.54 -5.28
N ARG A 52 58.11 -3.04 -4.35
CA ARG A 52 58.09 -2.87 -2.89
C ARG A 52 57.51 -1.56 -2.33
N ASP A 53 56.23 -1.62 -1.98
CA ASP A 53 55.79 -1.13 -0.69
C ASP A 53 54.57 -1.92 -0.18
N ALA A 54 54.59 -2.30 1.10
CA ALA A 54 53.55 -3.08 1.75
C ALA A 54 52.48 -2.13 2.29
N ASP A 55 51.35 -2.02 1.60
CA ASP A 55 50.23 -1.15 2.00
C ASP A 55 49.27 -1.89 2.97
N PRO A 56 49.08 -1.42 4.22
CA PRO A 56 48.12 -1.99 5.17
C PRO A 56 46.69 -1.45 4.96
N ALA A 57 46.33 -0.97 3.76
CA ALA A 57 44.99 -0.47 3.45
C ALA A 57 44.15 -1.41 2.58
N ARG A 58 44.21 -2.74 2.81
CA ARG A 58 43.13 -3.64 2.36
C ARG A 58 42.01 -3.71 3.41
N ALA A 59 41.55 -2.53 3.83
CA ALA A 59 40.22 -2.39 4.41
C ALA A 59 39.24 -2.84 3.32
N ARG A 60 38.85 -4.11 3.39
CA ARG A 60 37.78 -4.69 2.61
C ARG A 60 36.60 -3.71 2.70
N ARG A 61 36.36 -2.94 1.64
CA ARG A 61 35.04 -2.34 1.43
C ARG A 61 34.12 -3.55 1.44
N ARG A 62 33.44 -3.77 2.57
CA ARG A 62 32.30 -4.67 2.61
C ARG A 62 31.35 -4.08 1.59
N CYS A 63 31.30 -4.69 0.42
CA CYS A 63 30.19 -4.56 -0.50
C CYS A 63 29.00 -5.03 0.33
N HIS A 64 28.33 -4.10 1.02
CA HIS A 64 27.08 -4.41 1.66
C HIS A 64 26.18 -4.76 0.48
N ALA A 65 25.75 -6.03 0.42
CA ALA A 65 24.62 -6.38 -0.42
C ALA A 65 23.52 -5.35 -0.13
N PRO A 66 22.80 -4.86 -1.15
CA PRO A 66 21.75 -3.87 -0.93
C PRO A 66 20.80 -4.42 0.13
N VAL A 67 20.72 -3.73 1.27
CA VAL A 67 19.81 -4.09 2.36
C VAL A 67 18.40 -4.08 1.80
N MET A 68 17.75 -5.24 1.79
CA MET A 68 16.36 -5.31 1.37
C MET A 68 15.51 -4.67 2.46
N ARG A 69 14.76 -3.65 2.07
CA ARG A 69 13.78 -2.98 2.92
C ARG A 69 12.38 -3.25 2.41
N VAL A 70 11.48 -3.67 3.30
CA VAL A 70 10.06 -3.87 3.01
C VAL A 70 9.24 -2.96 3.90
N VAL A 71 8.32 -2.20 3.30
CA VAL A 71 7.45 -1.28 4.02
C VAL A 71 6.02 -1.82 4.03
N GLY A 72 5.38 -1.83 5.19
CA GLY A 72 3.95 -2.11 5.34
C GLY A 72 3.22 -0.88 5.86
N ILE A 73 2.07 -0.58 5.25
CA ILE A 73 1.26 0.60 5.55
C ILE A 73 -0.19 0.15 5.79
N ASP A 74 -0.70 0.34 7.02
CA ASP A 74 -2.14 0.32 7.29
C ASP A 74 -2.69 1.72 6.99
N LEU A 75 -3.21 1.92 5.78
CA LEU A 75 -3.56 3.25 5.30
C LEU A 75 -4.95 3.64 5.78
N ALA A 76 -5.06 4.82 6.40
CA ALA A 76 -6.34 5.43 6.72
C ALA A 76 -6.54 6.76 5.98
N ALA A 77 -7.76 7.30 6.04
CA ALA A 77 -8.05 8.63 5.51
C ALA A 77 -7.29 9.74 6.25
N SER A 78 -6.95 9.50 7.53
CA SER A 78 -6.21 10.43 8.39
C SER A 78 -4.79 9.93 8.67
N PRO A 79 -3.78 10.81 8.68
CA PRO A 79 -2.41 10.48 9.11
C PRO A 79 -2.35 9.86 10.51
N ALA A 80 -3.06 10.44 11.49
CA ALA A 80 -3.07 9.98 12.89
C ALA A 80 -3.52 8.52 13.11
N THR A 81 -4.23 7.93 12.15
CA THR A 81 -4.71 6.54 12.21
C THR A 81 -4.09 5.68 11.11
N THR A 82 -2.94 6.10 10.58
CA THR A 82 -2.16 5.33 9.59
C THR A 82 -0.97 4.71 10.29
N GLY A 83 -0.83 3.39 10.17
CA GLY A 83 0.31 2.65 10.72
C GLY A 83 1.37 2.44 9.65
N VAL A 84 2.65 2.51 10.05
CA VAL A 84 3.78 2.22 9.14
C VAL A 84 4.80 1.34 9.85
N VAL A 85 5.20 0.25 9.21
CA VAL A 85 6.21 -0.69 9.69
C VAL A 85 7.23 -0.93 8.59
N VAL A 86 8.49 -0.98 8.99
CA VAL A 86 9.60 -1.31 8.11
C VAL A 86 10.22 -2.62 8.58
N LEU A 87 10.40 -3.54 7.65
CA LEU A 87 11.25 -4.72 7.81
C LEU A 87 12.57 -4.42 7.10
N ASP A 88 13.67 -4.47 7.85
CA ASP A 88 15.02 -4.26 7.32
C ASP A 88 15.84 -5.54 7.54
N ASP A 89 16.66 -5.92 6.56
CA ASP A 89 17.68 -6.97 6.71
C ASP A 89 18.93 -6.39 7.43
N GLY A 90 19.06 -6.70 8.71
CA GLY A 90 20.21 -6.35 9.54
C GLY A 90 21.27 -7.45 9.52
N ALA A 91 22.15 -7.44 8.52
CA ALA A 91 23.30 -8.34 8.44
C ALA A 91 22.95 -9.86 8.57
N GLY A 92 21.86 -10.28 7.94
CA GLY A 92 21.41 -11.67 7.90
C GLY A 92 20.29 -12.02 8.89
N SER A 93 19.78 -11.04 9.64
CA SER A 93 18.60 -11.17 10.50
C SER A 93 17.62 -10.04 10.19
N TRP A 94 16.37 -10.38 9.90
CA TRP A 94 15.34 -9.37 9.68
C TRP A 94 14.85 -8.79 11.00
N ALA A 95 14.56 -7.50 11.03
CA ALA A 95 13.97 -6.84 12.18
C ALA A 95 12.79 -5.96 11.76
N ALA A 96 11.72 -5.98 12.57
CA ALA A 96 10.55 -5.14 12.36
C ALA A 96 10.58 -3.90 13.27
N ARG A 97 10.36 -2.72 12.67
CA ARG A 97 10.30 -1.45 13.38
C ARG A 97 9.12 -0.62 12.93
N ALA A 98 8.34 -0.13 13.90
CA ALA A 98 7.29 0.85 13.63
C ALA A 98 7.88 2.25 13.46
N ILE A 99 7.26 3.05 12.60
CA ILE A 99 7.49 4.50 12.52
C ILE A 99 6.54 5.15 13.52
N ALA A 100 7.09 5.96 14.43
CA ALA A 100 6.34 6.55 15.55
C ALA A 100 5.76 7.92 15.19
N GLU A 101 6.35 8.59 14.21
CA GLU A 101 5.86 9.86 13.69
C GLU A 101 4.49 9.69 13.02
N GLU A 102 3.69 10.76 13.03
CA GLU A 102 2.41 10.77 12.33
C GLU A 102 2.64 10.56 10.83
N ALA A 103 1.94 9.57 10.27
CA ALA A 103 2.16 9.13 8.89
C ALA A 103 1.39 10.00 7.90
N ASP A 104 1.82 11.26 7.76
CA ASP A 104 1.37 12.15 6.70
C ASP A 104 1.90 11.72 5.32
N ASP A 105 1.40 12.37 4.27
CA ASP A 105 1.73 11.95 2.91
C ASP A 105 3.21 12.18 2.55
N ASP A 106 3.89 13.15 3.18
CA ASP A 106 5.32 13.41 2.95
C ASP A 106 6.16 12.30 3.58
N LEU A 107 5.85 11.92 4.83
CA LEU A 107 6.48 10.78 5.49
C LEU A 107 6.26 9.48 4.72
N LEU A 108 5.05 9.26 4.20
CA LEU A 108 4.73 8.06 3.40
C LEU A 108 5.48 8.02 2.06
N VAL A 109 5.81 9.17 1.48
CA VAL A 109 6.69 9.23 0.29
C VAL A 109 8.13 8.92 0.69
N ASP A 110 8.62 9.51 1.77
CA ASP A 110 10.00 9.36 2.20
C ASP A 110 10.34 7.95 2.70
N VAL A 111 9.45 7.30 3.45
CA VAL A 111 9.68 5.93 3.97
C VAL A 111 9.79 4.89 2.86
N VAL A 112 9.11 5.14 1.73
CA VAL A 112 9.13 4.25 0.55
C VAL A 112 10.41 4.43 -0.28
N ARG A 113 11.18 5.52 -0.08
CA ARG A 113 12.44 5.72 -0.79
C ARG A 113 13.43 4.61 -0.46
N GLY A 114 13.89 3.91 -1.50
CA GLY A 114 14.82 2.78 -1.37
C GLY A 114 14.20 1.49 -0.85
N ALA A 115 12.87 1.44 -0.63
CA ALA A 115 12.19 0.19 -0.31
C ALA A 115 12.17 -0.73 -1.55
N GLY A 116 12.48 -2.01 -1.33
CA GLY A 116 12.37 -3.06 -2.35
C GLY A 116 10.92 -3.51 -2.56
N ALA A 117 10.07 -3.38 -1.55
CA ALA A 117 8.64 -3.68 -1.63
C ALA A 117 7.81 -2.84 -0.65
N VAL A 118 6.58 -2.56 -1.02
CA VAL A 118 5.59 -1.78 -0.25
C VAL A 118 4.25 -2.50 -0.27
N GLY A 119 3.75 -2.88 0.91
CA GLY A 119 2.40 -3.41 1.11
C GLY A 119 1.49 -2.34 1.70
N VAL A 120 0.30 -2.15 1.13
CA VAL A 120 -0.65 -1.12 1.57
C VAL A 120 -2.03 -1.76 1.81
N ASP A 121 -2.59 -1.61 3.01
CA ASP A 121 -3.99 -1.94 3.31
C ASP A 121 -4.89 -0.80 2.81
N ALA A 122 -5.08 -0.75 1.50
CA ALA A 122 -6.04 0.13 0.86
C ALA A 122 -6.35 -0.35 -0.56
N PRO A 123 -7.60 -0.19 -1.03
CA PRO A 123 -7.90 -0.40 -2.44
C PRO A 123 -7.03 0.50 -3.32
N LEU A 124 -6.31 -0.10 -4.27
CA LEU A 124 -5.45 0.64 -5.20
C LEU A 124 -6.20 1.20 -6.42
N GLY A 125 -7.44 0.75 -6.64
CA GLY A 125 -8.29 1.17 -7.74
C GLY A 125 -9.78 0.96 -7.45
N TRP A 126 -10.61 1.25 -8.43
CA TRP A 126 -12.06 1.08 -8.40
C TRP A 126 -12.49 0.06 -9.46
N PRO A 127 -13.65 -0.60 -9.30
CA PRO A 127 -14.21 -1.45 -10.32
C PRO A 127 -14.35 -0.73 -11.66
N ASP A 128 -13.96 -1.38 -12.76
CA ASP A 128 -14.05 -0.81 -14.11
C ASP A 128 -15.51 -0.38 -14.42
N ALA A 129 -16.48 -1.21 -14.01
CA ALA A 129 -17.90 -0.90 -14.18
C ALA A 129 -18.37 0.32 -13.37
N PHE A 130 -17.79 0.56 -12.19
CA PHE A 130 -18.08 1.75 -11.39
C PHE A 130 -17.56 3.01 -12.08
N VAL A 131 -16.30 2.99 -12.51
CA VAL A 131 -15.67 4.12 -13.20
C VAL A 131 -16.43 4.47 -14.48
N ALA A 132 -16.79 3.46 -15.29
CA ALA A 132 -17.55 3.66 -16.52
C ALA A 132 -18.93 4.29 -16.26
N ALA A 133 -19.67 3.77 -15.29
CA ALA A 133 -21.02 4.24 -14.99
C ALA A 133 -21.04 5.67 -14.41
N VAL A 134 -20.12 5.98 -13.48
CA VAL A 134 -20.00 7.33 -12.91
C VAL A 134 -19.54 8.34 -13.96
N ALA A 135 -18.58 7.98 -14.81
CA ALA A 135 -18.11 8.85 -15.88
C ALA A 135 -19.22 9.16 -16.90
N ALA A 136 -19.99 8.14 -17.31
CA ALA A 136 -21.14 8.32 -18.20
C ALA A 136 -22.20 9.23 -17.56
N HIS A 137 -22.58 8.96 -16.30
CA HIS A 137 -23.54 9.78 -15.57
C HIS A 137 -23.08 11.24 -15.47
N HIS A 138 -21.79 11.49 -15.17
CA HIS A 138 -21.23 12.83 -15.07
C HIS A 138 -21.31 13.62 -16.40
N ARG A 139 -21.21 12.92 -17.54
CA ARG A 139 -21.36 13.50 -18.89
C ARG A 139 -22.80 13.53 -19.40
N PHE A 140 -23.79 13.21 -18.56
CA PHE A 140 -25.20 13.07 -18.95
C PHE A 140 -25.44 11.99 -20.03
N GLU A 141 -24.58 10.99 -20.09
CA GLU A 141 -24.71 9.81 -20.96
C GLU A 141 -25.50 8.68 -20.29
N HIS A 142 -25.79 7.62 -21.03
CA HIS A 142 -26.51 6.46 -20.53
C HIS A 142 -25.76 5.76 -19.38
N TRP A 143 -26.45 5.53 -18.25
CA TRP A 143 -25.94 4.78 -17.11
C TRP A 143 -25.75 3.29 -17.46
N SER A 144 -24.49 2.83 -17.47
CA SER A 144 -24.16 1.43 -17.81
C SER A 144 -24.36 0.43 -16.67
N GLY A 145 -24.70 0.89 -15.47
CA GLY A 145 -24.95 0.00 -14.33
C GLY A 145 -26.29 -0.72 -14.43
N THR A 146 -26.38 -1.91 -13.85
CA THR A 146 -27.61 -2.73 -13.86
C THR A 146 -28.29 -2.73 -12.48
N THR A 147 -29.42 -3.44 -12.35
CA THR A 147 -30.05 -3.70 -11.05
C THR A 147 -29.13 -4.52 -10.13
N ASP A 148 -28.27 -5.38 -10.69
CA ASP A 148 -27.16 -5.97 -9.94
C ASP A 148 -26.03 -4.95 -9.80
N ARG A 149 -25.85 -4.49 -8.56
CA ARG A 149 -24.84 -3.47 -8.21
C ARG A 149 -23.47 -4.07 -7.91
N ARG A 150 -23.35 -5.40 -7.75
CA ARG A 150 -22.11 -6.05 -7.31
C ARG A 150 -20.91 -5.75 -8.21
N PRO A 151 -21.02 -5.77 -9.55
CA PRO A 151 -19.90 -5.41 -10.43
C PRO A 151 -19.40 -3.97 -10.24
N MET A 152 -20.21 -3.09 -9.66
CA MET A 152 -19.84 -1.70 -9.38
C MET A 152 -19.34 -1.49 -7.95
N THR A 153 -19.70 -2.38 -7.01
CA THR A 153 -19.31 -2.25 -5.61
C THR A 153 -18.06 -3.08 -5.28
N HIS A 154 -17.87 -4.21 -5.93
CA HIS A 154 -16.77 -5.13 -5.65
C HIS A 154 -15.93 -5.33 -6.91
N ARG A 155 -14.63 -5.20 -6.76
CA ARG A 155 -13.63 -5.49 -7.79
C ARG A 155 -13.55 -6.98 -8.03
N ARG A 156 -12.89 -7.38 -9.11
CA ARG A 156 -12.63 -8.80 -9.37
C ARG A 156 -11.87 -9.45 -8.22
N THR A 157 -10.88 -8.76 -7.66
CA THR A 157 -10.10 -9.27 -6.53
C THR A 157 -10.93 -9.44 -5.25
N ASP A 158 -11.98 -8.64 -5.03
CA ASP A 158 -12.81 -8.74 -3.83
C ASP A 158 -13.67 -10.02 -3.87
N VAL A 159 -14.11 -10.42 -5.07
CA VAL A 159 -14.81 -11.70 -5.32
C VAL A 159 -13.87 -12.88 -5.07
N VAL A 160 -12.65 -12.84 -5.62
CA VAL A 160 -11.65 -13.90 -5.43
C VAL A 160 -11.26 -14.02 -3.96
N THR A 161 -11.02 -12.89 -3.28
CA THR A 161 -10.74 -12.88 -1.84
C THR A 161 -11.87 -13.50 -1.05
N ARG A 162 -13.14 -13.20 -1.36
CA ARG A 162 -14.28 -13.88 -0.72
C ARG A 162 -14.24 -15.38 -0.92
N ASP A 163 -13.94 -15.86 -2.12
CA ASP A 163 -13.92 -17.30 -2.40
C ASP A 163 -12.82 -18.00 -1.58
N ILE A 164 -11.75 -17.29 -1.23
CA ILE A 164 -10.66 -17.77 -0.38
C ILE A 164 -11.01 -17.71 1.12
N VAL A 165 -11.50 -16.56 1.61
CA VAL A 165 -11.63 -16.29 3.05
C VAL A 165 -13.08 -16.30 3.57
N GLY A 166 -14.05 -16.59 2.71
CA GLY A 166 -15.47 -16.77 3.05
C GLY A 166 -16.29 -15.49 3.24
N ARG A 167 -15.68 -14.30 3.09
CA ARG A 167 -16.36 -13.00 3.24
C ARG A 167 -15.85 -11.96 2.26
N TYR A 168 -16.73 -11.05 1.84
CA TYR A 168 -16.32 -9.90 1.03
C TYR A 168 -15.48 -8.92 1.86
N PRO A 169 -14.40 -8.37 1.28
CA PRO A 169 -13.87 -7.08 1.69
C PRO A 169 -14.94 -5.98 1.61
N LEU A 170 -14.71 -4.85 2.27
CA LEU A 170 -15.59 -3.68 2.11
C LEU A 170 -15.52 -3.16 0.67
N SER A 171 -16.65 -2.64 0.17
CA SER A 171 -16.74 -2.03 -1.15
C SER A 171 -15.98 -0.71 -1.19
N VAL A 172 -14.99 -0.60 -2.07
CA VAL A 172 -14.27 0.66 -2.33
C VAL A 172 -15.20 1.76 -2.87
N SER A 173 -16.26 1.36 -3.58
CA SER A 173 -17.17 2.28 -4.26
C SER A 173 -18.36 2.73 -3.41
N ALA A 174 -18.71 1.98 -2.36
CA ALA A 174 -19.98 2.16 -1.65
C ALA A 174 -19.91 2.04 -0.12
N ASP A 175 -18.78 1.64 0.46
CA ASP A 175 -18.56 1.60 1.90
C ASP A 175 -17.51 2.65 2.35
N LEU A 176 -17.04 2.56 3.59
CA LEU A 176 -16.13 3.51 4.24
C LEU A 176 -14.69 3.54 3.65
N LEU A 177 -14.40 2.76 2.60
CA LEU A 177 -13.07 2.71 1.97
C LEU A 177 -12.83 3.78 0.91
N GLY A 178 -13.88 4.44 0.40
CA GLY A 178 -13.74 5.39 -0.71
C GLY A 178 -12.76 6.53 -0.44
N VAL A 179 -12.77 7.10 0.77
CA VAL A 179 -11.85 8.20 1.14
C VAL A 179 -10.40 7.71 1.30
N VAL A 180 -10.22 6.49 1.82
CA VAL A 180 -8.89 5.86 1.93
C VAL A 180 -8.32 5.59 0.54
N ALA A 181 -9.13 5.08 -0.39
CA ALA A 181 -8.72 4.84 -1.78
C ALA A 181 -8.37 6.13 -2.54
N MET A 182 -9.06 7.25 -2.25
CA MET A 182 -8.68 8.55 -2.80
C MET A 182 -7.30 9.00 -2.31
N ARG A 183 -6.99 8.83 -1.02
CA ARG A 183 -5.65 9.08 -0.48
C ARG A 183 -4.61 8.14 -1.10
N ALA A 184 -4.92 6.86 -1.22
CA ALA A 184 -4.05 5.88 -1.88
C ALA A 184 -3.76 6.26 -3.34
N ALA A 185 -4.74 6.80 -4.07
CA ALA A 185 -4.55 7.25 -5.45
C ALA A 185 -3.60 8.46 -5.54
N LEU A 186 -3.68 9.41 -4.59
CA LEU A 186 -2.72 10.52 -4.49
C LEU A 186 -1.31 10.03 -4.18
N LEU A 187 -1.17 9.12 -3.21
CA LEU A 187 0.13 8.51 -2.86
C LEU A 187 0.73 7.72 -4.02
N GLN A 188 -0.09 6.94 -4.75
CA GLN A 188 0.36 6.25 -5.96
C GLN A 188 0.94 7.20 -7.01
N GLN A 189 0.34 8.39 -7.19
CA GLN A 189 0.88 9.42 -8.08
C GLN A 189 2.20 9.97 -7.53
N ARG A 190 2.26 10.33 -6.25
CA ARG A 190 3.49 10.86 -5.63
C ARG A 190 4.64 9.85 -5.65
N TRP A 191 4.40 8.59 -5.31
CA TRP A 191 5.42 7.53 -5.42
C TRP A 191 5.89 7.34 -6.86
N ALA A 192 4.99 7.44 -7.84
CA ALA A 192 5.37 7.37 -9.24
C ALA A 192 6.28 8.53 -9.66
N ASP A 193 5.93 9.75 -9.28
CA ASP A 193 6.62 10.97 -9.71
C ASP A 193 7.92 11.23 -8.92
N GLU A 194 7.92 10.95 -7.61
CA GLU A 194 8.98 11.35 -6.69
C GLU A 194 9.92 10.21 -6.28
N VAL A 195 9.52 8.94 -6.45
CA VAL A 195 10.29 7.77 -5.95
C VAL A 195 10.68 6.81 -7.06
N TRP A 196 9.71 6.31 -7.84
CA TRP A 196 9.95 5.23 -8.81
C TRP A 196 10.18 5.71 -10.25
N GLY A 197 9.85 6.97 -10.56
CA GLY A 197 9.91 7.54 -11.91
C GLY A 197 8.88 6.97 -12.89
N ARG A 198 7.94 6.15 -12.41
CA ARG A 198 6.85 5.53 -13.18
C ARG A 198 5.75 5.03 -12.27
N ARG A 199 4.55 4.88 -12.83
CA ARG A 199 3.43 4.24 -12.13
C ARG A 199 3.76 2.78 -11.82
N ALA A 200 3.54 2.36 -10.57
CA ALA A 200 3.57 0.95 -10.22
C ALA A 200 2.33 0.25 -10.77
N ALA A 201 2.49 -1.01 -11.17
CA ALA A 201 1.35 -1.86 -11.47
C ALA A 201 0.62 -2.20 -10.16
N ARG A 202 -0.72 -2.28 -10.21
CA ARG A 202 -1.57 -2.54 -9.03
C ARG A 202 -1.84 -4.02 -8.78
N ASP A 203 -1.30 -4.88 -9.63
CA ASP A 203 -1.41 -6.34 -9.57
C ASP A 203 -0.26 -7.00 -8.78
N GLY A 204 0.58 -6.20 -8.12
CA GLY A 204 1.74 -6.68 -7.37
C GLY A 204 2.96 -7.03 -8.22
N SER A 205 2.95 -6.81 -9.53
CA SER A 205 4.11 -7.11 -10.38
C SER A 205 5.27 -6.10 -10.23
N GLY A 206 5.09 -5.08 -9.41
CA GLY A 206 6.05 -4.00 -9.16
C GLY A 206 6.34 -3.83 -7.66
N PRO A 207 6.80 -2.63 -7.24
CA PRO A 207 7.14 -2.40 -5.83
C PRO A 207 5.93 -2.25 -4.92
N LEU A 208 4.72 -2.11 -5.47
CA LEU A 208 3.49 -1.84 -4.72
C LEU A 208 2.58 -3.07 -4.74
N SER A 209 2.11 -3.47 -3.57
CA SER A 209 1.18 -4.58 -3.37
C SER A 209 0.00 -4.12 -2.53
N GLU A 210 -1.21 -4.43 -2.98
CA GLU A 210 -2.40 -4.28 -2.16
C GLU A 210 -2.50 -5.43 -1.16
N THR A 211 -2.67 -5.11 0.11
CA THR A 211 -2.76 -6.09 1.19
C THR A 211 -4.16 -6.04 1.80
N TYR A 212 -4.51 -7.09 2.56
CA TYR A 212 -5.70 -7.11 3.39
C TYR A 212 -5.41 -7.96 4.63
N PRO A 213 -4.99 -7.35 5.76
CA PRO A 213 -4.56 -8.07 6.96
C PRO A 213 -5.54 -9.13 7.44
N ALA A 214 -6.84 -8.84 7.33
CA ALA A 214 -7.89 -9.76 7.74
C ALA A 214 -7.99 -11.01 6.85
N ALA A 215 -7.57 -10.95 5.58
CA ALA A 215 -7.42 -12.12 4.72
C ALA A 215 -6.09 -12.85 4.98
N ALA A 216 -5.01 -12.12 5.29
CA ALA A 216 -3.73 -12.73 5.67
C ALA A 216 -3.85 -13.55 6.96
N PHE A 217 -4.53 -13.03 7.99
CA PHE A 217 -4.81 -13.78 9.21
C PHE A 217 -5.61 -15.06 8.93
N ALA A 218 -6.62 -15.00 8.05
CA ALA A 218 -7.39 -16.17 7.66
C ALA A 218 -6.51 -17.22 6.94
N ALA A 219 -5.65 -16.79 6.02
CA ALA A 219 -4.73 -17.67 5.30
C ALA A 219 -3.70 -18.35 6.21
N TRP A 220 -3.21 -17.64 7.24
CA TRP A 220 -2.26 -18.19 8.22
C TRP A 220 -2.93 -18.93 9.38
N GLY A 221 -4.27 -19.03 9.41
CA GLY A 221 -4.98 -19.69 10.50
C GLY A 221 -4.91 -18.95 11.85
N ILE A 222 -4.62 -17.64 11.84
CA ILE A 222 -4.53 -16.81 13.05
C ILE A 222 -5.90 -16.22 13.37
N ALA A 223 -6.43 -16.56 14.55
CA ALA A 223 -7.69 -16.02 15.01
C ALA A 223 -7.56 -14.52 15.34
N CYS A 224 -8.26 -13.67 14.57
CA CYS A 224 -8.16 -12.22 14.71
C CYS A 224 -9.49 -11.54 15.11
N ARG A 225 -10.55 -12.27 15.44
CA ARG A 225 -11.87 -11.66 15.71
C ARG A 225 -11.79 -10.74 16.94
N GLY A 226 -12.17 -9.47 16.75
CA GLY A 226 -12.28 -8.48 17.84
C GLY A 226 -11.02 -7.68 18.13
N TYR A 227 -9.92 -7.89 17.42
CA TYR A 227 -8.65 -7.17 17.64
C TYR A 227 -8.73 -5.64 17.42
N LYS A 228 -9.75 -5.17 16.68
CA LYS A 228 -10.08 -3.75 16.44
C LYS A 228 -11.31 -3.26 17.23
N ALA A 229 -11.79 -3.99 18.22
CA ALA A 229 -13.03 -3.66 18.91
C ALA A 229 -12.92 -2.39 19.78
N ARG A 230 -13.38 -1.25 19.26
CA ARG A 230 -13.33 0.05 19.96
C ARG A 230 -14.17 0.10 21.25
N GLY A 231 -15.25 -0.68 21.34
CA GLY A 231 -16.12 -0.73 22.52
C GLY A 231 -15.62 -1.63 23.66
N ARG A 232 -14.55 -2.42 23.44
CA ARG A 232 -13.98 -3.36 24.42
C ARG A 232 -12.45 -3.36 24.33
N PRO A 233 -11.79 -2.26 24.72
CA PRO A 233 -10.38 -2.03 24.44
C PRO A 233 -9.45 -3.04 25.11
N GLU A 234 -9.74 -3.47 26.35
CA GLU A 234 -8.94 -4.48 27.06
C GLU A 234 -9.00 -5.86 26.37
N GLU A 235 -10.19 -6.28 25.93
CA GLU A 235 -10.35 -7.51 25.16
C GLU A 235 -9.65 -7.42 23.80
N ALA A 236 -9.78 -6.29 23.11
CA ALA A 236 -9.10 -6.05 21.84
C ALA A 236 -7.57 -6.13 22.00
N ARG A 237 -7.03 -5.54 23.08
CA ARG A 237 -5.62 -5.64 23.47
C ARG A 237 -5.20 -7.09 23.73
N ALA A 238 -5.99 -7.86 24.47
CA ALA A 238 -5.71 -9.28 24.73
C ALA A 238 -5.70 -10.13 23.44
N VAL A 239 -6.62 -9.86 22.51
CA VAL A 239 -6.64 -10.52 21.19
C VAL A 239 -5.37 -10.16 20.40
N ARG A 240 -4.98 -8.88 20.33
CA ARG A 240 -3.72 -8.47 19.68
C ARG A 240 -2.50 -9.11 20.32
N GLY A 241 -2.46 -9.22 21.65
CA GLY A 241 -1.41 -9.94 22.38
C GLY A 241 -1.31 -11.42 22.02
N THR A 242 -2.42 -12.05 21.65
CA THR A 242 -2.42 -13.44 21.13
C THR A 242 -1.91 -13.49 19.70
N ILE A 243 -2.36 -12.57 18.84
CA ILE A 243 -1.87 -12.46 17.45
C ILE A 243 -0.36 -12.25 17.42
N VAL A 244 0.16 -11.28 18.18
CA VAL A 244 1.60 -10.96 18.21
C VAL A 244 2.43 -12.15 18.68
N ARG A 245 1.95 -12.92 19.66
CA ARG A 245 2.62 -14.17 20.09
C ARG A 245 2.65 -15.23 19.00
N GLU A 246 1.57 -15.41 18.26
CA GLU A 246 1.55 -16.36 17.13
C GLU A 246 2.45 -15.92 15.97
N LEU A 247 2.49 -14.61 15.67
CA LEU A 247 3.43 -14.06 14.70
C LEU A 247 4.87 -14.32 15.15
N ALA A 248 5.22 -13.95 16.38
CA ALA A 248 6.56 -14.15 16.94
C ALA A 248 6.97 -15.64 16.92
N ARG A 249 6.07 -16.54 17.33
CA ARG A 249 6.32 -17.99 17.29
C ARG A 249 6.51 -18.52 15.86
N SER A 250 5.84 -17.94 14.89
CA SER A 250 5.92 -18.41 13.49
C SER A 250 7.09 -17.82 12.71
N THR A 251 7.74 -16.78 13.24
CA THR A 251 8.85 -16.08 12.58
C THR A 251 10.12 -16.02 13.43
N ASP A 252 10.19 -16.76 14.54
CA ASP A 252 11.27 -16.70 15.54
C ASP A 252 12.67 -16.97 14.96
N GLU A 253 12.76 -17.81 13.93
CA GLU A 253 14.02 -18.15 13.27
C GLU A 253 14.57 -17.07 12.34
N TRP A 254 13.76 -16.08 11.94
CA TRP A 254 14.15 -15.16 10.86
C TRP A 254 13.76 -13.69 11.06
N LEU A 255 12.78 -13.37 11.90
CA LEU A 255 12.29 -12.01 12.13
C LEU A 255 12.25 -11.65 13.62
N ALA A 256 13.07 -10.66 13.99
CA ALA A 256 13.02 -10.06 15.31
C ALA A 256 11.83 -9.10 15.42
N LEU A 257 10.95 -9.37 16.40
CA LEU A 257 9.78 -8.55 16.71
C LEU A 257 9.92 -7.78 18.04
N ASP A 258 11.03 -7.92 18.76
CA ASP A 258 11.21 -7.38 20.12
C ASP A 258 10.92 -5.88 20.22
N THR A 259 11.32 -5.12 19.19
CA THR A 259 11.16 -3.66 19.14
C THR A 259 9.75 -3.20 18.78
N ILE A 260 8.89 -4.07 18.26
CA ILE A 260 7.54 -3.73 17.79
C ILE A 260 6.43 -4.45 18.55
N ALA A 261 6.73 -5.55 19.25
CA ALA A 261 5.74 -6.43 19.86
C ALA A 261 4.74 -5.66 20.73
N GLU A 262 5.20 -4.90 21.73
CA GLU A 262 4.29 -4.14 22.61
C GLU A 262 3.50 -3.08 21.86
N LEU A 263 4.12 -2.38 20.89
CA LEU A 263 3.43 -1.37 20.08
C LEU A 263 2.31 -1.98 19.23
N ALA A 264 2.53 -3.16 18.65
CA ALA A 264 1.52 -3.89 17.91
C ALA A 264 0.40 -4.43 18.82
N VAL A 265 0.70 -4.72 20.09
CA VAL A 265 -0.34 -5.06 21.09
C VAL A 265 -1.15 -3.82 21.49
N GLU A 266 -0.53 -2.65 21.62
CA GLU A 266 -1.24 -1.43 21.99
C GLU A 266 -2.03 -0.80 20.83
N ASN A 267 -1.54 -0.90 19.59
CA ASN A 267 -2.08 -0.19 18.44
C ASN A 267 -2.38 -1.14 17.28
N ASP A 268 -3.66 -1.26 16.90
CA ASP A 268 -4.08 -2.08 15.76
C ASP A 268 -3.52 -1.61 14.43
N HIS A 269 -3.29 -0.31 14.25
CA HIS A 269 -2.69 0.23 13.03
C HIS A 269 -1.24 -0.23 12.86
N VAL A 270 -0.48 -0.32 13.95
CA VAL A 270 0.89 -0.86 13.93
C VAL A 270 0.87 -2.36 13.62
N LEU A 271 -0.05 -3.11 14.22
CA LEU A 271 -0.20 -4.54 13.95
C LEU A 271 -0.55 -4.81 12.48
N ASP A 272 -1.51 -4.07 11.92
CA ASP A 272 -1.89 -4.26 10.52
C ASP A 272 -0.78 -3.82 9.57
N ALA A 273 -0.06 -2.74 9.87
CA ALA A 273 1.10 -2.34 9.09
C ALA A 273 2.21 -3.40 9.11
N LEU A 274 2.45 -4.07 10.25
CA LEU A 274 3.35 -5.23 10.32
C LEU A 274 2.87 -6.35 9.41
N VAL A 275 1.59 -6.69 9.43
CA VAL A 275 1.01 -7.70 8.55
C VAL A 275 1.11 -7.29 7.07
N CYS A 276 0.91 -6.01 6.74
CA CYS A 276 1.11 -5.50 5.38
C CYS A 276 2.54 -5.70 4.90
N ALA A 277 3.54 -5.48 5.76
CA ALA A 277 4.93 -5.70 5.41
C ALA A 277 5.23 -7.20 5.17
N LEU A 278 4.66 -8.08 6.00
CA LEU A 278 4.77 -9.54 5.81
C LEU A 278 4.08 -10.01 4.52
N VAL A 279 2.93 -9.45 4.16
CA VAL A 279 2.26 -9.74 2.89
C VAL A 279 3.08 -9.23 1.71
N ALA A 280 3.64 -8.02 1.78
CA ALA A 280 4.53 -7.52 0.73
C ALA A 280 5.76 -8.42 0.54
N LEU A 281 6.29 -8.97 1.64
CA LEU A 281 7.36 -9.96 1.61
C LEU A 281 6.90 -11.28 0.96
N ALA A 282 5.67 -11.71 1.20
CA ALA A 282 5.07 -12.84 0.51
C ALA A 282 4.92 -12.58 -1.00
N VAL A 283 4.60 -11.35 -1.43
CA VAL A 283 4.50 -11.00 -2.85
C VAL A 283 5.85 -11.15 -3.55
N VAL A 284 6.92 -10.57 -3.01
CA VAL A 284 8.26 -10.64 -3.62
C VAL A 284 8.85 -12.05 -3.62
N THR A 285 8.43 -12.92 -2.71
CA THR A 285 8.82 -14.34 -2.68
C THR A 285 7.90 -15.23 -3.51
N GLY A 286 6.88 -14.67 -4.17
CA GLY A 286 5.93 -15.43 -4.99
C GLY A 286 4.95 -16.29 -4.18
N ALA A 287 4.80 -16.01 -2.88
CA ALA A 287 4.02 -16.76 -1.91
C ALA A 287 2.62 -16.18 -1.67
N THR A 288 1.98 -15.66 -2.73
CA THR A 288 0.62 -15.09 -2.67
C THR A 288 -0.24 -15.57 -3.84
N THR A 289 -1.56 -15.43 -3.71
CA THR A 289 -2.47 -15.59 -4.84
C THR A 289 -2.19 -14.52 -5.89
N THR A 290 -2.14 -14.93 -7.15
CA THR A 290 -1.89 -14.04 -8.29
C THR A 290 -3.11 -14.03 -9.22
N PRO A 291 -3.33 -12.93 -9.97
CA PRO A 291 -4.38 -12.92 -10.98
C PRO A 291 -4.10 -13.96 -12.06
N SER A 292 -5.13 -14.69 -12.49
CA SER A 292 -5.02 -15.56 -13.65
C SER A 292 -4.76 -14.75 -14.93
N ALA A 293 -4.39 -15.41 -16.01
CA ALA A 293 -4.15 -14.75 -17.30
C ALA A 293 -5.36 -13.93 -17.80
N GLY A 294 -6.58 -14.39 -17.54
CA GLY A 294 -7.82 -13.66 -17.88
C GLY A 294 -8.12 -12.48 -16.95
N GLU A 295 -7.47 -12.40 -15.79
CA GLU A 295 -7.68 -11.35 -14.78
C GLU A 295 -6.56 -10.30 -14.79
N ALA A 296 -5.45 -10.55 -15.47
CA ALA A 296 -4.26 -9.71 -15.41
C ALA A 296 -4.53 -8.25 -15.80
N GLU A 297 -5.35 -8.01 -16.82
CA GLU A 297 -5.69 -6.65 -17.24
C GLU A 297 -6.56 -5.90 -16.23
N VAL A 298 -7.57 -6.57 -15.67
CA VAL A 298 -8.45 -5.97 -14.68
C VAL A 298 -7.70 -5.74 -13.36
N ALA A 299 -6.83 -6.67 -12.95
CA ALA A 299 -5.96 -6.53 -11.79
C ALA A 299 -5.03 -5.32 -11.89
N ARG A 300 -4.46 -5.04 -13.08
CA ARG A 300 -3.62 -3.86 -13.29
C ARG A 300 -4.38 -2.53 -13.13
N ARG A 301 -5.69 -2.52 -13.40
CA ARG A 301 -6.54 -1.32 -13.30
C ARG A 301 -7.19 -1.18 -11.93
N GLU A 302 -7.86 -2.23 -11.46
CA GLU A 302 -8.65 -2.24 -10.23
C GLU A 302 -7.79 -2.47 -8.97
N GLY A 303 -6.64 -3.13 -9.11
CA GLY A 303 -5.83 -3.65 -8.02
C GLY A 303 -6.09 -5.13 -7.72
N TRP A 304 -5.15 -5.76 -7.02
CA TRP A 304 -5.24 -7.15 -6.61
C TRP A 304 -4.81 -7.34 -5.15
N ILE A 305 -5.74 -7.81 -4.31
CA ILE A 305 -5.47 -8.18 -2.91
C ILE A 305 -4.63 -9.45 -2.90
N HIS A 306 -3.40 -9.32 -2.40
CA HIS A 306 -2.50 -10.46 -2.24
C HIS A 306 -2.82 -11.23 -0.97
N VAL A 307 -3.36 -12.45 -1.13
CA VAL A 307 -3.59 -13.38 -0.03
C VAL A 307 -2.43 -14.38 0.05
N PRO A 308 -1.76 -14.51 1.20
CA PRO A 308 -0.65 -15.48 1.36
C PRO A 308 -1.07 -16.92 1.03
N THR A 309 -0.18 -17.67 0.39
CA THR A 309 -0.35 -19.10 0.08
C THR A 309 0.67 -19.98 0.80
N SER A 310 1.63 -19.37 1.50
CA SER A 310 2.66 -20.04 2.30
C SER A 310 2.47 -19.74 3.79
N PRO A 311 2.81 -20.67 4.69
CA PRO A 311 2.94 -20.36 6.11
C PRO A 311 4.06 -19.33 6.36
N LEU A 312 3.95 -18.62 7.49
CA LEU A 312 4.82 -17.51 7.90
C LEU A 312 6.29 -17.92 8.07
N ASP A 313 6.53 -19.12 8.60
CA ASP A 313 7.88 -19.70 8.81
C ASP A 313 8.67 -19.83 7.50
N ARG A 314 7.97 -19.94 6.37
CA ARG A 314 8.56 -20.07 5.03
C ARG A 314 8.62 -18.77 4.23
N LEU A 315 8.18 -17.63 4.78
CA LEU A 315 8.27 -16.33 4.10
C LEU A 315 9.67 -15.69 4.17
N ARG A 316 10.64 -16.40 4.76
CA ARG A 316 12.02 -15.93 4.90
C ARG A 316 12.60 -15.53 3.53
N PRO A 317 13.13 -14.32 3.38
CA PRO A 317 13.77 -13.88 2.14
C PRO A 317 15.04 -14.69 1.88
N PRO A 318 15.39 -14.97 0.61
CA PRO A 318 16.61 -15.68 0.29
C PRO A 318 17.83 -14.90 0.83
N PRO A 319 18.86 -15.61 1.36
CA PRO A 319 20.06 -15.01 1.93
C PRO A 319 20.94 -14.27 0.92
#